data_AF-A0A074X2D5-F1
#
_entry.id   AF-A0A074X2D5-F1
#
_cell.length_a   1.000
_cell.length_b   1.000
_cell.length_c   1.000
_cell.angle_alpha   90.00
_cell.angle_beta   90.00
_cell.angle_gamma   90.00
#
_symmetry.space_group_name_H-M   'P 1'
#
loop_
_entity.id
_entity.type
_entity.pdbx_description
1 polymer ?
#
loop_
_entity_poly.entity_id
_entity_poly.type
_entity_poly.pdbx_seq_one_letter_code
_entity_poly.pdbx_strand_id
1 'polypeptide(L)'
;MDLAQDTLPELQPIFTFLNSHSNKLYQEGYFLKLHDLDSRGRPSADRAWTECFAQLVGTVLSLWDAAALDAAGEDGEVLPTFINVSDASIKMIESLPMNGSAGGQLQNVLSISTAANNRYLLHFNSLNSLTQWTAGFRLAMYEHTTLQEAYTGSLIAGKGKMLNNIRTIMERSKFVIDDWARVRFGAGTPWRRCWCVITPPNEKEWAKYQKALKKRDTYDRKVEVPKGDIKFYETKRVTKKTRPIATIKDAFAAYAIYPQSKPLIDQSTLIKLNGQITIHGAKDVTTEGFLFVMPEVHPAVSGFEMMLRWLFPVWDIFALYGRPNRLIADSLDQRGLMFAMPRDRRYGYLDILDVSGLIHTKGSQTWTEQDWRRELKKLTSHRMNSADDTPPQARGRRNTLSLNHGTVRFGNDSSTDTSPSP
;
A
#
# COMPACT_ATOMS: atom_id res chain seq x y z
N MET A 1 1.72 26.25 -18.70
CA MET A 1 1.41 24.85 -19.04
C MET A 1 2.65 24.29 -19.71
N ASP A 2 3.70 24.03 -18.91
CA ASP A 2 4.94 23.46 -19.40
C ASP A 2 4.85 21.94 -19.26
N LEU A 3 4.70 21.24 -20.37
CA LEU A 3 4.90 19.79 -20.41
C LEU A 3 6.35 19.54 -19.98
N ALA A 4 6.54 19.03 -18.77
CA ALA A 4 7.84 18.61 -18.25
C ALA A 4 8.54 17.67 -19.24
N GLN A 5 9.51 18.22 -19.98
CA GLN A 5 10.26 17.58 -21.06
C GLN A 5 11.10 16.38 -20.58
N ASP A 6 11.20 16.17 -19.26
CA ASP A 6 12.01 15.13 -18.61
C ASP A 6 11.23 13.90 -18.10
N THR A 7 9.92 13.79 -18.39
CA THR A 7 9.15 12.61 -17.94
C THR A 7 9.30 11.44 -18.92
N LEU A 8 9.90 10.34 -18.46
CA LEU A 8 10.02 9.10 -19.23
C LEU A 8 8.67 8.63 -19.80
N PRO A 9 8.62 8.20 -21.09
CA PRO A 9 7.39 7.71 -21.72
C PRO A 9 6.71 6.59 -20.92
N GLU A 10 7.50 5.68 -20.34
CA GLU A 10 7.01 4.55 -19.55
C GLU A 10 6.29 5.00 -18.27
N LEU A 11 6.58 6.18 -17.72
CA LEU A 11 5.96 6.71 -16.50
C LEU A 11 4.72 7.58 -16.74
N GLN A 12 4.51 8.07 -17.97
CA GLN A 12 3.38 8.96 -18.26
C GLN A 12 2.00 8.34 -17.97
N PRO A 13 1.72 7.06 -18.35
CA PRO A 13 0.45 6.42 -18.01
C PRO A 13 0.27 6.29 -16.50
N ILE A 14 1.34 5.93 -15.78
CA ILE A 14 1.31 5.77 -14.33
C ILE A 14 0.93 7.07 -13.63
N PHE A 15 1.45 8.21 -14.06
CA PHE A 15 1.07 9.50 -13.47
C PHE A 15 -0.38 9.87 -13.74
N THR A 16 -0.87 9.54 -14.94
CA THR A 16 -2.28 9.73 -15.29
C THR A 16 -3.18 8.89 -14.37
N PHE A 17 -2.81 7.63 -14.12
CA PHE A 17 -3.58 6.74 -13.26
C PHE A 17 -3.46 7.08 -11.77
N LEU A 18 -2.28 7.47 -11.29
CA LEU A 18 -2.10 7.98 -9.93
C LEU A 18 -2.95 9.23 -9.68
N ASN A 19 -3.00 10.16 -10.64
CA ASN A 19 -3.86 11.33 -10.56
C ASN A 19 -5.36 10.94 -10.64
N SER A 20 -5.72 9.97 -11.47
CA SER A 20 -7.11 9.49 -11.55
C SER A 20 -7.55 8.84 -10.24
N HIS A 21 -6.68 8.04 -9.63
CA HIS A 21 -6.88 7.42 -8.32
C HIS A 21 -7.02 8.46 -7.23
N SER A 22 -6.14 9.47 -7.17
CA SER A 22 -6.17 10.51 -6.15
C SER A 22 -7.42 11.40 -6.19
N ASN A 23 -8.17 11.39 -7.29
CA ASN A 23 -9.41 12.14 -7.47
C ASN A 23 -10.67 11.24 -7.52
N LYS A 24 -10.52 9.91 -7.38
CA LYS A 24 -11.64 8.97 -7.42
C LYS A 24 -12.36 8.95 -6.07
N LEU A 25 -13.64 9.30 -6.07
CA LEU A 25 -14.54 9.11 -4.93
C LEU A 25 -14.92 7.62 -4.82
N TYR A 26 -14.58 6.99 -3.69
CA TYR A 26 -14.92 5.60 -3.41
C TYR A 26 -16.19 5.47 -2.59
N GLN A 27 -16.40 6.37 -1.63
CA GLN A 27 -17.56 6.35 -0.74
C GLN A 27 -17.75 7.71 -0.07
N GLU A 28 -19.01 8.07 0.19
CA GLU A 28 -19.38 9.21 1.02
C GLU A 28 -20.61 8.93 1.89
N GLY A 29 -20.83 9.76 2.89
CA GLY A 29 -21.98 9.66 3.78
C GLY A 29 -21.65 9.95 5.25
N TYR A 30 -22.65 9.75 6.10
CA TYR A 30 -22.58 10.06 7.52
C TYR A 30 -22.24 8.82 8.36
N PHE A 31 -21.45 9.03 9.41
CA PHE A 31 -21.21 8.06 10.47
C PHE A 31 -20.77 8.75 11.76
N LEU A 32 -20.83 8.02 12.88
CA LEU A 32 -20.21 8.46 14.13
C LEU A 32 -18.73 8.09 14.12
N LYS A 33 -17.85 9.03 14.47
CA LYS A 33 -16.40 8.84 14.61
C LYS A 33 -16.00 9.02 16.06
N LEU A 34 -15.17 8.12 16.56
CA LEU A 34 -14.43 8.27 17.82
C LEU A 34 -12.92 8.23 17.51
N HIS A 35 -12.20 9.28 17.89
CA HIS A 35 -10.74 9.22 17.92
C HIS A 35 -10.32 8.48 19.18
N ASP A 36 -9.95 7.22 19.06
CA ASP A 36 -9.80 6.34 20.21
C ASP A 36 -8.38 6.35 20.78
N LEU A 37 -7.37 6.14 19.92
CA LEU A 37 -5.95 6.23 20.30
C LEU A 37 -5.22 7.30 19.50
N ASP A 38 -4.32 8.02 20.17
CA ASP A 38 -3.48 9.07 19.61
C ASP A 38 -2.20 8.53 18.93
N SER A 39 -1.35 9.46 18.49
CA SER A 39 -0.07 9.18 17.82
C SER A 39 0.97 8.41 18.66
N ARG A 40 0.68 8.17 19.95
CA ARG A 40 1.51 7.41 20.90
C ARG A 40 0.83 6.11 21.33
N GLY A 41 -0.34 5.79 20.78
CA GLY A 41 -1.14 4.64 21.16
C GLY A 41 -1.82 4.80 22.53
N ARG A 42 -1.95 6.03 23.03
CA ARG A 42 -2.65 6.34 24.29
C ARG A 42 -4.09 6.76 23.98
N PRO A 43 -5.02 6.63 24.93
CA PRO A 43 -6.36 7.19 24.76
C PRO A 43 -6.29 8.66 24.33
N SER A 44 -7.03 9.03 23.28
CA SER A 44 -7.06 10.42 22.82
C SER A 44 -7.63 11.35 23.91
N ALA A 45 -7.28 12.65 23.86
CA ALA A 45 -7.72 13.62 24.86
C ALA A 45 -9.24 13.87 24.80
N ASP A 46 -9.81 13.84 23.60
CA ASP A 46 -11.22 14.09 23.34
C ASP A 46 -11.89 12.84 22.78
N ARG A 47 -12.08 11.84 23.66
CA ARG A 47 -12.74 10.57 23.34
C ARG A 47 -14.25 10.72 23.38
N ALA A 48 -14.80 11.48 22.44
CA ALA A 48 -16.22 11.62 22.20
C ALA A 48 -16.59 11.04 20.83
N TRP A 49 -17.81 10.49 20.73
CA TRP A 49 -18.40 10.17 19.44
C TRP A 49 -18.92 11.45 18.80
N THR A 50 -18.45 11.76 17.60
CA THR A 50 -18.86 12.92 16.82
C THR A 50 -19.50 12.43 15.53
N GLU A 51 -20.66 12.99 15.18
CA GLU A 51 -21.25 12.75 13.87
C GLU A 51 -20.46 13.50 12.80
N CYS A 52 -20.05 12.79 11.76
CA CYS A 52 -19.28 13.37 10.67
C CYS A 52 -19.92 13.02 9.33
N PHE A 53 -20.01 14.01 8.45
CA PHE A 53 -20.06 13.73 7.02
C PHE A 53 -18.64 13.42 6.54
N ALA A 54 -18.50 12.42 5.68
CA ALA A 54 -17.19 11.97 5.23
C ALA A 54 -17.17 11.67 3.73
N GLN A 55 -16.01 11.88 3.12
CA GLN A 55 -15.71 11.49 1.74
C GLN A 55 -14.37 10.78 1.68
N LEU A 56 -14.35 9.58 1.09
CA LEU A 56 -13.14 8.83 0.79
C LEU A 56 -12.74 9.05 -0.68
N VAL A 57 -11.75 9.91 -0.91
CA VAL A 57 -11.22 10.23 -2.23
C VAL A 57 -9.77 9.79 -2.31
N GLY A 58 -9.44 8.94 -3.29
CA GLY A 58 -8.14 8.26 -3.30
C GLY A 58 -7.93 7.48 -2.00
N THR A 59 -6.85 7.80 -1.28
CA THR A 59 -6.57 7.25 0.06
C THR A 59 -6.69 8.30 1.17
N VAL A 60 -7.44 9.38 0.93
CA VAL A 60 -7.70 10.43 1.90
C VAL A 60 -9.17 10.39 2.30
N LEU A 61 -9.42 10.23 3.60
CA LEU A 61 -10.73 10.37 4.21
C LEU A 61 -10.86 11.81 4.74
N SER A 62 -11.70 12.60 4.09
CA SER A 62 -12.06 13.95 4.52
C SER A 62 -13.28 13.86 5.43
N LEU A 63 -13.27 14.61 6.53
CA LEU A 63 -14.26 14.56 7.60
C LEU A 63 -14.69 15.97 7.98
N TRP A 64 -16.00 16.21 7.90
CA TRP A 64 -16.64 17.43 8.37
C TRP A 64 -17.50 17.12 9.60
N ASP A 65 -17.40 17.94 10.63
CA ASP A 65 -18.30 17.85 11.79
C ASP A 65 -19.72 18.23 11.36
N ALA A 66 -20.69 17.35 11.60
CA ALA A 66 -22.07 17.57 11.16
C ALA A 66 -22.72 18.77 11.86
N ALA A 67 -22.47 18.99 13.15
CA ALA A 67 -23.01 20.13 13.87
C ALA A 67 -22.39 21.44 13.39
N ALA A 68 -21.11 21.43 12.99
CA ALA A 68 -20.48 22.59 12.37
C ALA A 68 -21.06 22.90 10.98
N LEU A 69 -21.36 21.88 10.18
CA LEU A 69 -22.04 22.04 8.88
C LEU A 69 -23.44 22.66 9.06
N ASP A 70 -24.22 22.14 10.01
CA ASP A 70 -25.56 22.66 10.30
C ASP A 70 -25.51 24.12 10.78
N ALA A 71 -24.52 24.47 11.61
CA ALA A 71 -24.34 25.84 12.10
C ALA A 71 -23.86 26.82 11.01
N ALA A 72 -23.10 26.32 10.03
CA ALA A 72 -22.59 27.13 8.92
C ALA A 72 -23.69 27.48 7.89
N GLY A 73 -24.70 26.62 7.73
CA GLY A 73 -25.78 26.81 6.74
C GLY A 73 -25.31 26.58 5.30
N GLU A 74 -26.18 26.88 4.31
CA GLU A 74 -25.93 26.54 2.89
C GLU A 74 -24.70 27.24 2.27
N ASP A 75 -24.41 28.48 2.68
CA ASP A 75 -23.30 29.29 2.17
C ASP A 75 -22.05 29.28 3.09
N GLY A 76 -22.13 28.60 4.23
CA GLY A 76 -21.05 28.58 5.20
C GLY A 76 -19.98 27.55 4.87
N GLU A 77 -18.71 27.93 5.01
CA GLU A 77 -17.58 27.05 4.75
C GLU A 77 -17.09 26.38 6.04
N VAL A 78 -17.08 25.04 6.06
CA VAL A 78 -16.50 24.25 7.14
C VAL A 78 -15.27 23.51 6.62
N LEU A 79 -14.13 23.74 7.27
CA LEU A 79 -12.88 23.09 6.89
C LEU A 79 -12.89 21.61 7.31
N PRO A 80 -12.58 20.66 6.40
CA PRO A 80 -12.46 19.26 6.76
C PRO A 80 -11.20 18.98 7.58
N THR A 81 -11.28 17.92 8.37
CA THR A 81 -10.11 17.20 8.90
C THR A 81 -9.79 15.99 8.02
N PHE A 82 -8.52 15.61 7.94
CA PHE A 82 -8.07 14.57 7.01
C PHE A 82 -7.46 13.37 7.74
N ILE A 83 -7.80 12.17 7.30
CA ILE A 83 -7.16 10.92 7.70
C ILE A 83 -6.59 10.24 6.46
N ASN A 84 -5.28 10.00 6.44
CA ASN A 84 -4.64 9.23 5.37
C ASN A 84 -4.76 7.73 5.69
N VAL A 85 -5.36 6.98 4.78
CA VAL A 85 -5.61 5.54 4.91
C VAL A 85 -4.75 4.66 3.99
N SER A 86 -3.78 5.23 3.26
CA SER A 86 -2.93 4.48 2.30
C SER A 86 -2.30 3.21 2.89
N ASP A 87 -1.94 3.28 4.17
CA ASP A 87 -1.28 2.19 4.90
C ASP A 87 -2.05 1.83 6.18
N ALA A 88 -3.36 2.10 6.23
CA ALA A 88 -4.18 1.78 7.37
C ALA A 88 -4.36 0.26 7.53
N SER A 89 -4.51 -0.20 8.76
CA SER A 89 -5.09 -1.51 9.06
C SER A 89 -6.54 -1.31 9.44
N ILE A 90 -7.45 -2.07 8.82
CA ILE A 90 -8.88 -1.96 9.08
C ILE A 90 -9.43 -3.29 9.59
N LYS A 91 -10.34 -3.21 10.56
CA LYS A 91 -10.99 -4.38 11.15
C LYS A 91 -12.45 -4.09 11.43
N MET A 92 -13.34 -4.90 10.85
CA MET A 92 -14.75 -4.91 11.21
C MET A 92 -14.91 -5.56 12.58
N ILE A 93 -15.62 -4.88 13.47
CA ILE A 93 -15.94 -5.33 14.82
C ILE A 93 -17.46 -5.48 14.85
N GLU A 94 -17.92 -6.72 14.96
CA GLU A 94 -19.34 -7.02 15.02
C GLU A 94 -19.96 -6.39 16.26
N SER A 95 -19.34 -6.58 17.43
CA SER A 95 -19.83 -6.08 18.71
C SER A 95 -18.69 -5.50 19.54
N LEU A 96 -18.83 -4.24 19.95
CA LEU A 96 -17.93 -3.53 20.85
C LEU A 96 -18.65 -3.27 22.20
N PRO A 97 -18.13 -3.77 23.33
CA PRO A 97 -18.72 -3.51 24.63
C PRO A 97 -18.56 -2.03 25.01
N MET A 98 -19.65 -1.37 25.41
CA MET A 98 -19.62 -0.02 25.97
C MET A 98 -19.42 -0.07 27.49
N ASN A 99 -18.41 0.65 27.99
CA ASN A 99 -18.14 0.80 29.42
C ASN A 99 -19.06 1.87 30.07
N GLY A 100 -20.36 1.85 29.75
CA GLY A 100 -21.36 2.76 30.31
C GLY A 100 -22.23 2.07 31.36
N SER A 101 -22.81 2.86 32.27
CA SER A 101 -23.68 2.43 33.38
C SER A 101 -24.91 1.62 32.96
N ALA A 102 -25.30 1.65 31.68
CA ALA A 102 -26.46 0.93 31.14
C ALA A 102 -26.13 -0.45 30.53
N GLY A 103 -24.86 -0.85 30.40
CA GLY A 103 -24.46 -2.13 29.80
C GLY A 103 -24.99 -2.31 28.37
N GLY A 104 -24.20 -1.94 27.37
CA GLY A 104 -24.59 -2.03 25.96
C GLY A 104 -23.49 -2.56 25.05
N GLN A 105 -23.88 -3.03 23.86
CA GLN A 105 -22.96 -3.42 22.80
C GLN A 105 -23.21 -2.55 21.56
N LEU A 106 -22.18 -1.83 21.12
CA LEU A 106 -22.19 -1.13 19.83
C LEU A 106 -21.95 -2.15 18.72
N GLN A 107 -22.90 -2.28 17.82
CA GLN A 107 -22.75 -3.13 16.64
C GLN A 107 -22.18 -2.33 15.47
N ASN A 108 -21.72 -3.01 14.42
CA ASN A 108 -21.33 -2.38 13.14
C ASN A 108 -20.22 -1.33 13.27
N VAL A 109 -19.12 -1.66 13.96
CA VAL A 109 -18.00 -0.74 14.15
C VAL A 109 -16.85 -1.11 13.19
N LEU A 110 -16.27 -0.12 12.52
CA LEU A 110 -15.01 -0.26 11.79
C LEU A 110 -13.88 0.37 12.61
N SER A 111 -12.88 -0.43 12.97
CA SER A 111 -11.63 0.09 13.52
C SER A 111 -10.68 0.41 12.38
N ILE A 112 -10.14 1.62 12.35
CA ILE A 112 -9.12 2.07 11.41
C ILE A 112 -7.89 2.50 12.21
N SER A 113 -6.78 1.78 12.03
CA SER A 113 -5.49 2.10 12.62
C SER A 113 -4.56 2.66 11.56
N THR A 114 -4.12 3.91 11.71
CA THR A 114 -3.26 4.60 10.73
C THR A 114 -1.82 4.75 11.25
N ALA A 115 -1.00 5.51 10.53
CA ALA A 115 0.33 5.88 10.98
C ALA A 115 0.32 6.49 12.40
N ALA A 116 1.41 6.26 13.13
CA ALA A 116 1.61 6.71 14.51
C ALA A 116 0.73 6.00 15.55
N ASN A 117 0.33 4.73 15.39
CA ASN A 117 -0.58 4.05 16.33
C ASN A 117 -1.94 4.76 16.55
N ASN A 118 -2.28 5.76 15.72
CA ASN A 118 -3.59 6.40 15.79
C ASN A 118 -4.66 5.36 15.47
N ARG A 119 -5.73 5.33 16.28
CA ARG A 119 -6.88 4.44 16.08
C ARG A 119 -8.15 5.25 16.10
N TYR A 120 -8.96 5.08 15.06
CA TYR A 120 -10.29 5.64 14.93
C TYR A 120 -11.31 4.50 14.93
N LEU A 121 -12.44 4.70 15.61
CA LEU A 121 -13.59 3.81 15.51
C LEU A 121 -14.69 4.55 14.76
N LEU A 122 -15.21 3.94 13.69
CA LEU A 122 -16.35 4.45 12.93
C LEU A 122 -17.55 3.56 13.23
N HIS A 123 -18.67 4.14 13.63
CA HIS A 123 -19.89 3.40 13.93
C HIS A 123 -20.97 3.72 12.89
N PHE A 124 -21.59 2.65 12.38
CA PHE A 124 -22.59 2.72 11.32
C PHE A 124 -23.95 2.21 11.82
N ASN A 125 -25.03 2.79 11.29
CA ASN A 125 -26.40 2.42 11.64
C ASN A 125 -26.84 1.03 11.14
N SER A 126 -26.06 0.40 10.25
CA SER A 126 -26.41 -0.87 9.63
C SER A 126 -25.16 -1.62 9.17
N LEU A 127 -25.28 -2.95 9.10
CA LEU A 127 -24.24 -3.82 8.54
C LEU A 127 -23.96 -3.46 7.08
N ASN A 128 -24.99 -3.09 6.30
CA ASN A 128 -24.81 -2.69 4.91
C ASN A 128 -23.90 -1.45 4.80
N SER A 129 -24.13 -0.41 5.61
CA SER A 129 -23.28 0.79 5.60
C SER A 129 -21.84 0.45 6.00
N LEU A 130 -21.65 -0.35 7.06
CA LEU A 130 -20.34 -0.86 7.46
C LEU A 130 -19.64 -1.61 6.31
N THR A 131 -20.35 -2.50 5.61
CA THR A 131 -19.81 -3.26 4.47
C THR A 131 -19.40 -2.33 3.33
N GLN A 132 -20.26 -1.40 2.91
CA GLN A 132 -19.96 -0.48 1.81
C GLN A 132 -18.74 0.40 2.12
N TRP A 133 -18.66 0.96 3.33
CA TRP A 133 -17.50 1.73 3.77
C TRP A 133 -16.23 0.88 3.84
N THR A 134 -16.31 -0.32 4.42
CA THR A 134 -15.16 -1.24 4.48
C THR A 134 -14.68 -1.61 3.08
N ALA A 135 -15.61 -1.89 2.15
CA ALA A 135 -15.30 -2.17 0.75
C ALA A 135 -14.63 -0.97 0.06
N GLY A 136 -15.11 0.25 0.32
CA GLY A 136 -14.49 1.49 -0.15
C GLY A 136 -13.05 1.64 0.31
N PHE A 137 -12.77 1.47 1.60
CA PHE A 137 -11.41 1.53 2.15
C PHE A 137 -10.50 0.48 1.51
N ARG A 138 -10.94 -0.79 1.46
CA ARG A 138 -10.12 -1.88 0.88
C ARG A 138 -9.85 -1.64 -0.60
N LEU A 139 -10.84 -1.21 -1.36
CA LEU A 139 -10.70 -0.95 -2.79
C LEU A 139 -9.71 0.19 -3.03
N ALA A 140 -9.86 1.31 -2.32
CA ALA A 140 -8.97 2.47 -2.40
C ALA A 140 -7.50 2.10 -2.13
N MET A 141 -7.25 1.36 -1.04
CA MET A 141 -5.90 0.93 -0.65
C MET A 141 -5.30 -0.09 -1.62
N TYR A 142 -6.11 -1.04 -2.10
CA TYR A 142 -5.69 -2.05 -3.06
C TYR A 142 -5.26 -1.42 -4.38
N GLU A 143 -6.13 -0.56 -4.92
CA GLU A 143 -5.86 0.20 -6.14
C GLU A 143 -4.58 1.04 -6.00
N HIS A 144 -4.47 1.80 -4.90
CA HIS A 144 -3.25 2.57 -4.61
C HIS A 144 -1.99 1.69 -4.62
N THR A 145 -2.04 0.54 -3.94
CA THR A 145 -0.90 -0.40 -3.87
C THR A 145 -0.52 -0.95 -5.24
N THR A 146 -1.50 -1.34 -6.07
CA THR A 146 -1.21 -1.85 -7.43
C THR A 146 -0.60 -0.76 -8.32
N LEU A 147 -0.96 0.51 -8.13
CA LEU A 147 -0.32 1.62 -8.84
C LEU A 147 1.12 1.84 -8.42
N GLN A 148 1.46 1.66 -7.14
CA GLN A 148 2.86 1.74 -6.68
C GLN A 148 3.72 0.58 -7.23
N GLU A 149 3.13 -0.61 -7.37
CA GLU A 149 3.76 -1.75 -8.05
C GLU A 149 3.99 -1.47 -9.53
N ALA A 150 2.97 -0.97 -10.23
CA ALA A 150 3.07 -0.60 -11.64
C ALA A 150 4.04 0.57 -11.87
N TYR A 151 4.11 1.52 -10.94
CA TYR A 151 5.14 2.57 -10.90
C TYR A 151 6.53 1.95 -10.83
N THR A 152 6.75 0.98 -9.94
CA THR A 152 8.03 0.28 -9.80
C THR A 152 8.43 -0.43 -11.10
N GLY A 153 7.50 -1.17 -11.71
CA GLY A 153 7.74 -1.85 -12.98
C GLY A 153 8.06 -0.88 -14.12
N SER A 154 7.32 0.23 -14.21
CA SER A 154 7.52 1.27 -15.23
C SER A 154 8.83 2.03 -15.04
N LEU A 155 9.21 2.28 -13.79
CA LEU A 155 10.48 2.91 -13.45
C LEU A 155 11.67 2.03 -13.85
N ILE A 156 11.57 0.70 -13.65
CA ILE A 156 12.58 -0.26 -14.13
C ILE A 156 12.62 -0.31 -15.65
N ALA A 157 11.46 -0.33 -16.33
CA ALA A 157 11.39 -0.36 -17.79
C ALA A 157 12.01 0.90 -18.42
N GLY A 158 11.72 2.07 -17.86
CA GLY A 158 12.20 3.36 -18.36
C GLY A 158 13.68 3.64 -18.03
N LYS A 159 14.09 3.45 -16.76
CA LYS A 159 15.45 3.80 -16.29
C LYS A 159 16.42 2.64 -16.21
N GLY A 160 15.95 1.41 -16.10
CA GLY A 160 16.83 0.24 -15.94
C GLY A 160 17.81 0.08 -17.09
N LYS A 161 17.39 0.38 -18.33
CA LYS A 161 18.25 0.37 -19.53
C LYS A 161 19.38 1.40 -19.50
N MET A 162 19.28 2.44 -18.68
CA MET A 162 20.28 3.50 -18.53
C MET A 162 21.33 3.18 -17.46
N LEU A 163 21.14 2.12 -16.67
CA LEU A 163 22.11 1.71 -15.64
C LEU A 163 23.17 0.77 -16.23
N ASN A 164 24.43 1.18 -16.17
CA ASN A 164 25.56 0.43 -16.72
C ASN A 164 25.67 -1.01 -16.22
N ASN A 165 25.31 -1.26 -14.96
CA ASN A 165 25.42 -2.55 -14.27
C ASN A 165 24.08 -3.26 -14.09
N ILE A 166 23.03 -2.88 -14.84
CA ILE A 166 21.68 -3.47 -14.67
C ILE A 166 21.69 -4.99 -14.81
N ARG A 167 22.52 -5.56 -15.71
CA ARG A 167 22.62 -7.01 -15.89
C ARG A 167 23.04 -7.71 -14.60
N THR A 168 24.07 -7.18 -13.93
CA THR A 168 24.56 -7.70 -12.65
C THR A 168 23.53 -7.53 -11.53
N ILE A 169 22.86 -6.37 -11.46
CA ILE A 169 21.78 -6.14 -10.48
C ILE A 169 20.62 -7.14 -10.69
N MET A 170 20.33 -7.49 -11.95
CA MET A 170 19.29 -8.44 -12.31
C MET A 170 19.70 -9.91 -12.15
N GLU A 171 20.97 -10.24 -11.89
CA GLU A 171 21.35 -11.63 -11.61
C GLU A 171 20.72 -12.12 -10.30
N ARG A 172 20.50 -13.45 -10.19
CA ARG A 172 19.98 -14.03 -8.95
C ARG A 172 20.99 -13.80 -7.82
N SER A 173 20.51 -13.24 -6.71
CA SER A 173 21.26 -13.11 -5.47
C SER A 173 21.51 -14.48 -4.83
N LYS A 174 22.78 -14.87 -4.76
CA LYS A 174 23.25 -16.14 -4.14
C LYS A 174 24.01 -15.93 -2.84
N PHE A 175 24.39 -14.69 -2.56
CA PHE A 175 25.21 -14.31 -1.42
C PHE A 175 24.44 -13.40 -0.49
N VAL A 176 24.90 -13.32 0.76
CA VAL A 176 24.39 -12.35 1.73
C VAL A 176 24.72 -10.95 1.22
N ILE A 177 23.74 -10.06 1.28
CA ILE A 177 23.89 -8.65 0.93
C ILE A 177 23.62 -7.85 2.18
N ASP A 178 24.53 -6.95 2.53
CA ASP A 178 24.40 -6.11 3.70
C ASP A 178 24.73 -4.65 3.41
N ASP A 179 23.94 -3.74 3.98
CA ASP A 179 24.13 -2.30 3.82
C ASP A 179 23.37 -1.51 4.89
N TRP A 180 23.72 -0.23 5.04
CA TRP A 180 22.96 0.70 5.86
C TRP A 180 21.65 1.10 5.18
N ALA A 181 20.58 1.12 5.97
CA ALA A 181 19.29 1.64 5.53
C ALA A 181 18.60 2.37 6.68
N ARG A 182 17.80 3.39 6.34
CA ARG A 182 16.82 3.96 7.27
C ARG A 182 15.55 3.14 7.16
N VAL A 183 15.03 2.67 8.29
CA VAL A 183 13.90 1.75 8.35
C VAL A 183 12.85 2.29 9.30
N ARG A 184 11.58 2.13 8.93
CA ARG A 184 10.41 2.41 9.76
C ARG A 184 9.56 1.15 9.85
N PHE A 185 9.51 0.53 11.03
CA PHE A 185 8.76 -0.70 11.28
C PHE A 185 7.28 -0.40 11.53
N GLY A 186 6.45 -0.52 10.50
CA GLY A 186 5.02 -0.27 10.58
C GLY A 186 4.61 1.20 10.72
N ALA A 187 3.30 1.40 10.79
CA ALA A 187 2.65 2.69 10.85
C ALA A 187 2.87 3.32 12.24
N GLY A 188 3.91 4.15 12.39
CA GLY A 188 4.06 4.97 13.59
C GLY A 188 5.33 4.87 14.40
N THR A 189 6.19 3.93 14.06
CA THR A 189 7.54 3.94 14.63
C THR A 189 8.35 5.10 14.04
N PRO A 190 9.33 5.65 14.77
CA PRO A 190 10.28 6.60 14.20
C PRO A 190 11.19 5.90 13.19
N TRP A 191 11.75 6.68 12.27
CA TRP A 191 12.82 6.20 11.40
C TRP A 191 14.05 5.85 12.23
N ARG A 192 14.63 4.67 11.97
CA ARG A 192 15.87 4.21 12.61
C ARG A 192 16.88 3.85 11.55
N ARG A 193 18.15 4.21 11.75
CA ARG A 193 19.25 3.73 10.93
C ARG A 193 19.60 2.31 11.37
N CYS A 194 19.58 1.35 10.45
CA CYS A 194 19.85 -0.05 10.73
C CYS A 194 20.83 -0.62 9.71
N TRP A 195 21.67 -1.54 10.16
CA TRP A 195 22.44 -2.42 9.29
C TRP A 195 21.51 -3.54 8.80
N CYS A 196 21.12 -3.48 7.54
CA CYS A 196 20.23 -4.43 6.89
C CYS A 196 21.06 -5.59 6.34
N VAL A 197 20.63 -6.82 6.58
CA VAL A 197 21.27 -8.05 6.09
C VAL A 197 20.19 -8.88 5.39
N ILE A 198 20.32 -9.05 4.07
CA ILE A 198 19.45 -9.86 3.22
C ILE A 198 20.13 -11.20 2.99
N THR A 199 19.57 -12.27 3.56
CA THR A 199 20.13 -13.62 3.51
C THR A 199 19.34 -14.47 2.53
N PRO A 200 19.93 -14.98 1.43
CA PRO A 200 19.25 -15.92 0.56
C PRO A 200 19.03 -17.29 1.22
N PRO A 201 18.09 -18.10 0.71
CA PRO A 201 17.94 -19.49 1.15
C PRO A 201 19.24 -20.28 0.89
N ASN A 202 19.43 -21.37 1.65
CA ASN A 202 20.63 -22.20 1.52
C ASN A 202 20.72 -22.81 0.11
N GLU A 203 21.90 -22.78 -0.52
CA GLU A 203 22.06 -23.34 -1.88
C GLU A 203 21.75 -24.84 -1.95
N LYS A 204 21.88 -25.58 -0.84
CA LYS A 204 21.42 -26.98 -0.75
C LYS A 204 19.89 -27.08 -0.85
N GLU A 205 19.16 -26.18 -0.20
CA GLU A 205 17.68 -26.13 -0.28
C GLU A 205 17.24 -25.67 -1.67
N TRP A 206 17.94 -24.70 -2.25
CA TRP A 206 17.71 -24.28 -3.63
C TRP A 206 17.95 -25.42 -4.63
N ALA A 207 19.03 -26.18 -4.49
CA ALA A 207 19.31 -27.33 -5.34
C ALA A 207 18.25 -28.44 -5.18
N LYS A 208 17.75 -28.67 -3.95
CA LYS A 208 16.62 -29.59 -3.71
C LYS A 208 15.36 -29.11 -4.40
N TYR A 209 15.03 -27.82 -4.28
CA TYR A 209 13.90 -27.19 -4.96
C TYR A 209 13.99 -27.36 -6.49
N GLN A 210 15.14 -27.08 -7.10
CA GLN A 210 15.35 -27.25 -8.53
C GLN A 210 15.20 -28.71 -8.99
N LYS A 211 15.70 -29.68 -8.20
CA LYS A 211 15.50 -31.11 -8.47
C LYS A 211 14.03 -31.51 -8.36
N ALA A 212 13.32 -31.00 -7.35
CA ALA A 212 11.90 -31.26 -7.18
C ALA A 212 11.07 -30.67 -8.33
N LEU A 213 11.41 -29.46 -8.79
CA LEU A 213 10.74 -28.80 -9.91
C LEU A 213 10.89 -29.58 -11.23
N LYS A 214 12.07 -30.16 -11.48
CA LYS A 214 12.33 -31.00 -12.66
C LYS A 214 11.67 -32.38 -12.62
N LYS A 215 11.38 -32.89 -11.42
CA LYS A 215 10.69 -34.18 -11.19
C LYS A 215 9.17 -34.04 -11.13
N ARG A 216 8.64 -32.87 -11.46
CA ARG A 216 7.20 -32.61 -11.43
C ARG A 216 6.54 -33.33 -12.60
N ASP A 217 6.02 -34.53 -12.34
CA ASP A 217 5.01 -35.15 -13.20
C ASP A 217 3.71 -34.34 -13.14
N THR A 218 2.86 -34.54 -14.15
CA THR A 218 1.66 -33.79 -14.55
C THR A 218 0.62 -33.51 -13.43
N TYR A 219 0.80 -34.00 -12.20
CA TYR A 219 -0.08 -33.76 -11.05
C TYR A 219 0.52 -32.82 -9.99
N ASP A 220 0.04 -31.58 -10.03
CA ASP A 220 -0.33 -30.61 -8.97
C ASP A 220 0.28 -30.64 -7.54
N ARG A 221 1.52 -31.10 -7.34
CA ARG A 221 2.24 -30.81 -6.09
C ARG A 221 2.88 -29.43 -6.16
N LYS A 222 2.35 -28.48 -5.37
CA LYS A 222 2.96 -27.16 -5.18
C LYS A 222 4.32 -27.33 -4.49
N VAL A 223 5.40 -27.22 -5.25
CA VAL A 223 6.76 -27.22 -4.71
C VAL A 223 7.01 -25.84 -4.08
N GLU A 224 7.15 -25.80 -2.76
CA GLU A 224 7.43 -24.56 -2.06
C GLU A 224 8.81 -24.02 -2.44
N VAL A 225 8.83 -22.73 -2.80
CA VAL A 225 10.09 -22.04 -3.11
C VAL A 225 10.79 -21.77 -1.78
N PRO A 226 12.05 -22.19 -1.61
CA PRO A 226 12.79 -21.90 -0.39
C PRO A 226 13.00 -20.39 -0.29
N LYS A 227 12.75 -19.83 0.89
CA LYS A 227 12.82 -18.39 1.15
C LYS A 227 13.98 -18.04 2.07
N GLY A 228 14.48 -16.83 1.90
CA GLY A 228 15.48 -16.24 2.78
C GLY A 228 14.86 -15.44 3.93
N ASP A 229 15.69 -14.62 4.58
CA ASP A 229 15.25 -13.65 5.58
C ASP A 229 15.94 -12.29 5.41
N ILE A 230 15.33 -11.25 5.96
CA ILE A 230 15.98 -9.95 6.15
C ILE A 230 16.12 -9.71 7.64
N LYS A 231 17.31 -9.32 8.10
CA LYS A 231 17.58 -8.96 9.49
C LYS A 231 18.10 -7.55 9.58
N PHE A 232 17.61 -6.80 10.57
CA PHE A 232 18.05 -5.44 10.84
C PHE A 232 18.80 -5.39 12.16
N TYR A 233 20.01 -4.84 12.15
CA TYR A 233 20.87 -4.71 13.32
C TYR A 233 21.18 -3.25 13.62
N GLU A 234 21.56 -2.96 14.86
CA GLU A 234 22.01 -1.62 15.25
C GLU A 234 23.45 -1.33 14.79
N THR A 235 24.23 -2.39 14.55
CA THR A 235 25.65 -2.32 14.22
C THR A 235 26.01 -3.19 13.03
N LYS A 236 26.99 -2.73 12.26
CA LYS A 236 27.62 -3.48 11.16
C LYS A 236 28.40 -4.70 11.66
N ARG A 237 28.90 -4.70 12.89
CA ARG A 237 29.66 -5.82 13.47
C ARG A 237 28.71 -6.92 13.95
N VAL A 238 28.17 -7.69 13.01
CA VAL A 238 27.26 -8.80 13.28
C VAL A 238 28.03 -10.09 13.51
N THR A 239 27.84 -10.70 14.67
CA THR A 239 28.36 -12.02 15.05
C THR A 239 27.19 -12.98 15.31
N LYS A 240 27.47 -14.26 15.51
CA LYS A 240 26.45 -15.26 15.87
C LYS A 240 25.67 -14.91 17.16
N LYS A 241 26.23 -14.09 18.04
CA LYS A 241 25.60 -13.63 19.28
C LYS A 241 24.85 -12.31 19.13
N THR A 242 25.07 -11.57 18.04
CA THR A 242 24.43 -10.29 17.80
C THR A 242 22.96 -10.54 17.47
N ARG A 243 22.05 -10.04 18.32
CA ARG A 243 20.61 -10.17 18.10
C ARG A 243 20.12 -9.06 17.15
N PRO A 244 19.32 -9.37 16.12
CA PRO A 244 18.70 -8.36 15.29
C PRO A 244 17.63 -7.60 16.08
N ILE A 245 17.37 -6.35 15.69
CA ILE A 245 16.23 -5.53 16.13
C ILE A 245 14.93 -6.11 15.57
N ALA A 246 14.96 -6.51 14.30
CA ALA A 246 13.81 -7.09 13.62
C ALA A 246 14.25 -8.11 12.57
N THR A 247 13.42 -9.13 12.36
CA THR A 247 13.57 -10.13 11.30
C THR A 247 12.32 -10.17 10.45
N ILE A 248 12.50 -10.20 9.12
CA ILE A 248 11.43 -10.33 8.14
C ILE A 248 11.49 -11.70 7.50
N LYS A 249 10.34 -12.36 7.48
CA LYS A 249 10.10 -13.61 6.75
C LYS A 249 8.84 -13.48 5.92
N ASP A 250 8.70 -14.39 4.96
CA ASP A 250 7.47 -14.53 4.17
C ASP A 250 6.91 -13.21 3.60
N ALA A 251 7.79 -12.34 3.09
CA ALA A 251 7.34 -11.15 2.40
C ALA A 251 6.49 -11.53 1.19
N PHE A 252 5.42 -10.78 0.95
CA PHE A 252 4.47 -11.01 -0.13
C PHE A 252 4.32 -9.82 -1.08
N ALA A 253 4.95 -8.69 -0.75
CA ALA A 253 5.09 -7.53 -1.62
C ALA A 253 6.28 -6.67 -1.19
N ALA A 254 7.05 -6.19 -2.16
CA ALA A 254 8.08 -5.17 -1.94
C ALA A 254 8.16 -4.28 -3.19
N TYR A 255 7.98 -2.97 -3.06
CA TYR A 255 7.90 -2.06 -4.21
C TYR A 255 8.35 -0.65 -3.84
N ALA A 256 8.75 0.13 -4.84
CA ALA A 256 9.10 1.53 -4.69
C ALA A 256 7.84 2.38 -4.49
N ILE A 257 7.96 3.43 -3.68
CA ILE A 257 6.88 4.42 -3.49
C ILE A 257 7.17 5.64 -4.34
N TYR A 258 6.18 6.06 -5.13
CA TYR A 258 6.21 7.33 -5.84
C TYR A 258 6.32 8.50 -4.84
N PRO A 259 7.35 9.35 -4.93
CA PRO A 259 7.61 10.40 -3.94
C PRO A 259 6.65 11.60 -4.00
N GLN A 260 5.50 11.45 -4.66
CA GLN A 260 4.49 12.51 -4.89
C GLN A 260 4.99 13.72 -5.68
N SER A 261 6.23 13.68 -6.18
CA SER A 261 6.85 14.77 -6.93
C SER A 261 7.84 14.21 -7.94
N LYS A 262 7.67 14.57 -9.23
CA LYS A 262 8.51 14.04 -10.33
C LYS A 262 10.01 14.32 -10.15
N PRO A 263 10.44 15.53 -9.72
CA PRO A 263 11.86 15.82 -9.48
C PRO A 263 12.54 14.92 -8.44
N LEU A 264 11.78 14.32 -7.52
CA LEU A 264 12.33 13.47 -6.46
C LEU A 264 12.54 12.01 -6.90
N ILE A 265 12.10 11.62 -8.10
CA ILE A 265 12.15 10.23 -8.56
C ILE A 265 13.58 9.68 -8.59
N ASP A 266 14.55 10.46 -9.08
CA ASP A 266 15.94 10.01 -9.23
C ASP A 266 16.66 9.79 -7.90
N GLN A 267 16.28 10.56 -6.88
CA GLN A 267 16.89 10.54 -5.56
C GLN A 267 16.16 9.61 -4.59
N SER A 268 14.90 9.28 -4.86
CA SER A 268 14.08 8.44 -3.98
C SER A 268 14.63 7.02 -3.90
N THR A 269 14.85 6.56 -2.67
CA THR A 269 15.13 5.16 -2.34
C THR A 269 14.01 4.53 -1.50
N LEU A 270 12.85 5.19 -1.43
CA LEU A 270 11.76 4.79 -0.55
C LEU A 270 11.06 3.53 -1.08
N ILE A 271 11.11 2.48 -0.28
CA ILE A 271 10.54 1.17 -0.56
C ILE A 271 9.55 0.82 0.55
N LYS A 272 8.42 0.22 0.18
CA LYS A 272 7.52 -0.46 1.11
C LYS A 272 7.68 -1.97 0.96
N LEU A 273 7.80 -2.68 2.07
CA LEU A 273 7.81 -4.13 2.14
C LEU A 273 6.70 -4.61 3.06
N ASN A 274 5.95 -5.62 2.63
CA ASN A 274 4.89 -6.29 3.41
C ASN A 274 5.27 -7.76 3.62
N GLY A 275 5.11 -8.26 4.85
CA GLY A 275 5.49 -9.62 5.23
C GLY A 275 5.28 -9.91 6.71
N GLN A 276 5.81 -11.04 7.17
CA GLN A 276 5.84 -11.40 8.58
C GLN A 276 7.03 -10.72 9.26
N ILE A 277 6.74 -9.85 10.22
CA ILE A 277 7.72 -9.04 10.95
C ILE A 277 7.83 -9.57 12.37
N THR A 278 9.03 -10.00 12.76
CA THR A 278 9.36 -10.28 14.15
C THR A 278 10.17 -9.13 14.71
N ILE A 279 9.62 -8.40 15.69
CA ILE A 279 10.36 -7.40 16.48
C ILE A 279 10.96 -8.11 17.69
N HIS A 280 12.27 -7.99 17.84
CA HIS A 280 13.00 -8.64 18.91
C HIS A 280 13.25 -7.68 20.08
N GLY A 281 12.86 -8.11 21.28
CA GLY A 281 13.00 -7.31 22.50
C GLY A 281 13.03 -8.19 23.75
N ALA A 282 12.43 -7.70 24.84
CA ALA A 282 12.25 -8.52 26.04
C ALA A 282 11.38 -9.76 25.75
N LYS A 283 10.36 -9.60 24.91
CA LYS A 283 9.58 -10.68 24.28
C LYS A 283 9.57 -10.45 22.79
N ASP A 284 9.75 -11.52 22.02
CA ASP A 284 9.62 -11.47 20.57
C ASP A 284 8.14 -11.35 20.21
N VAL A 285 7.83 -10.40 19.33
CA VAL A 285 6.48 -10.18 18.82
C VAL A 285 6.52 -10.38 17.32
N THR A 286 5.77 -11.36 16.83
CA THR A 286 5.65 -11.65 15.39
C THR A 286 4.26 -11.28 14.92
N THR A 287 4.18 -10.39 13.94
CA THR A 287 2.91 -9.96 13.33
C THR A 287 3.06 -9.85 11.82
N GLU A 288 1.98 -10.08 11.09
CA GLU A 288 1.92 -9.63 9.70
C GLU A 288 1.85 -8.10 9.67
N GLY A 289 2.60 -7.48 8.78
CA GLY A 289 2.60 -6.02 8.66
C GLY A 289 3.49 -5.55 7.53
N PHE A 290 3.91 -4.30 7.63
CA PHE A 290 4.78 -3.68 6.65
C PHE A 290 5.86 -2.82 7.29
N LEU A 291 6.87 -2.48 6.51
CA LEU A 291 7.88 -1.50 6.87
C LEU A 291 8.23 -0.64 5.67
N PHE A 292 8.78 0.53 5.95
CA PHE A 292 9.42 1.36 4.94
C PHE A 292 10.94 1.26 5.08
N VAL A 293 11.63 1.19 3.95
CA VAL A 293 13.09 1.17 3.87
C VAL A 293 13.54 2.28 2.93
N MET A 294 14.58 3.00 3.33
CA MET A 294 15.37 3.87 2.48
C MET A 294 16.83 3.41 2.57
N PRO A 295 17.30 2.56 1.66
CA PRO A 295 18.72 2.23 1.53
C PRO A 295 19.56 3.50 1.44
N GLU A 296 20.72 3.52 2.13
CA GLU A 296 21.63 4.66 2.09
C GLU A 296 22.36 4.71 0.75
N VAL A 297 22.35 5.89 0.13
CA VAL A 297 23.00 6.10 -1.16
C VAL A 297 24.51 6.15 -0.96
N HIS A 298 25.25 5.43 -1.80
CA HIS A 298 26.72 5.43 -1.80
C HIS A 298 27.26 6.52 -2.72
N PRO A 299 28.49 7.02 -2.49
CA PRO A 299 29.14 7.93 -3.42
C PRO A 299 29.15 7.36 -4.84
N ALA A 300 28.78 8.20 -5.82
CA ALA A 300 28.69 7.84 -7.23
C ALA A 300 27.66 6.75 -7.61
N VAL A 301 26.74 6.40 -6.71
CA VAL A 301 25.59 5.53 -7.00
C VAL A 301 24.31 6.35 -6.94
N SER A 302 23.43 6.24 -7.94
CA SER A 302 22.15 6.96 -7.92
C SER A 302 21.18 6.37 -6.89
N GLY A 303 20.19 7.15 -6.44
CA GLY A 303 19.11 6.64 -5.58
C GLY A 303 18.35 5.49 -6.26
N PHE A 304 18.01 5.66 -7.53
CA PHE A 304 17.38 4.62 -8.35
C PHE A 304 18.21 3.32 -8.38
N GLU A 305 19.51 3.39 -8.65
CA GLU A 305 20.38 2.21 -8.68
C GLU A 305 20.45 1.53 -7.31
N MET A 306 20.61 2.30 -6.24
CA MET A 306 20.67 1.78 -4.88
C MET A 306 19.36 1.08 -4.48
N MET A 307 18.22 1.65 -4.88
CA MET A 307 16.91 1.06 -4.70
C MET A 307 16.79 -0.29 -5.42
N LEU A 308 17.30 -0.42 -6.65
CA LEU A 308 17.30 -1.71 -7.37
C LEU A 308 18.24 -2.73 -6.73
N ARG A 309 19.44 -2.31 -6.30
CA ARG A 309 20.38 -3.16 -5.55
C ARG A 309 19.77 -3.72 -4.28
N TRP A 310 18.75 -3.07 -3.72
CA TRP A 310 17.98 -3.59 -2.58
C TRP A 310 16.78 -4.44 -3.01
N LEU A 311 15.96 -3.98 -3.96
CA LEU A 311 14.72 -4.66 -4.38
C LEU A 311 14.98 -6.02 -5.03
N PHE A 312 15.96 -6.14 -5.93
CA PHE A 312 16.20 -7.38 -6.66
C PHE A 312 16.56 -8.56 -5.74
N PRO A 313 17.49 -8.41 -4.78
CA PRO A 313 17.74 -9.44 -3.78
C PRO A 313 16.50 -9.79 -2.97
N VAL A 314 15.72 -8.81 -2.52
CA VAL A 314 14.49 -9.06 -1.76
C VAL A 314 13.48 -9.85 -2.58
N TRP A 315 13.31 -9.52 -3.85
CA TRP A 315 12.45 -10.29 -4.74
C TRP A 315 12.95 -11.71 -4.98
N ASP A 316 14.28 -11.90 -5.09
CA ASP A 316 14.88 -13.22 -5.24
C ASP A 316 14.63 -14.11 -4.02
N ILE A 317 14.86 -13.59 -2.81
CA ILE A 317 14.77 -14.40 -1.59
C ILE A 317 13.33 -14.68 -1.14
N PHE A 318 12.35 -13.90 -1.59
CA PHE A 318 10.94 -14.11 -1.27
C PHE A 318 10.10 -14.57 -2.45
N ALA A 319 10.73 -14.83 -3.61
CA ALA A 319 10.10 -15.25 -4.84
C ALA A 319 8.98 -14.30 -5.34
N LEU A 320 9.26 -13.00 -5.30
CA LEU A 320 8.31 -11.95 -5.67
C LEU A 320 8.40 -11.61 -7.15
N TYR A 321 7.26 -11.31 -7.77
CA TYR A 321 7.18 -10.78 -9.14
C TYR A 321 7.86 -11.64 -10.22
N GLY A 322 7.97 -12.96 -9.99
CA GLY A 322 8.61 -13.92 -10.90
C GLY A 322 10.10 -14.17 -10.65
N ARG A 323 10.71 -13.38 -9.77
CA ARG A 323 12.07 -13.63 -9.28
C ARG A 323 12.10 -14.92 -8.43
N PRO A 324 13.25 -15.62 -8.37
CA PRO A 324 14.55 -15.26 -8.93
C PRO A 324 14.77 -15.64 -10.40
N ASN A 325 13.76 -16.19 -11.10
CA ASN A 325 13.92 -16.58 -12.50
C ASN A 325 13.96 -15.35 -13.43
N ARG A 326 12.85 -14.62 -13.51
CA ARG A 326 12.73 -13.40 -14.33
C ARG A 326 11.55 -12.57 -13.84
N LEU A 327 11.66 -11.25 -13.92
CA LEU A 327 10.51 -10.39 -13.68
C LEU A 327 9.38 -10.70 -14.66
N ILE A 328 8.17 -10.84 -14.13
CA ILE A 328 6.95 -11.00 -14.91
C ILE A 328 6.52 -9.63 -15.43
N ALA A 329 6.55 -9.46 -16.75
CA ALA A 329 6.11 -8.25 -17.43
C ALA A 329 4.65 -8.32 -17.89
N ASP A 330 4.03 -9.51 -17.89
CA ASP A 330 2.65 -9.70 -18.32
C ASP A 330 1.67 -9.04 -17.34
N SER A 331 0.80 -8.18 -17.87
CA SER A 331 -0.24 -7.50 -17.09
C SER A 331 -1.39 -8.42 -16.68
N LEU A 332 -1.51 -9.61 -17.28
CA LEU A 332 -2.54 -10.60 -16.93
C LEU A 332 -2.12 -11.54 -15.80
N ASP A 333 -0.82 -11.64 -15.51
CA ASP A 333 -0.30 -12.50 -14.46
C ASP A 333 -0.34 -11.79 -13.10
N GLN A 334 -1.20 -12.29 -12.19
CA GLN A 334 -1.43 -11.76 -10.83
C GLN A 334 -0.15 -11.56 -10.00
N ARG A 335 0.91 -12.30 -10.33
CA ARG A 335 2.19 -12.25 -9.60
C ARG A 335 3.04 -11.05 -10.03
N GLY A 336 2.84 -10.48 -11.21
CA GLY A 336 3.68 -9.42 -11.77
C GLY A 336 3.49 -8.05 -11.12
N LEU A 337 4.50 -7.17 -11.30
CA LEU A 337 4.44 -5.75 -10.90
C LEU A 337 3.43 -4.97 -11.75
N MET A 338 3.28 -5.37 -13.02
CA MET A 338 2.40 -4.72 -13.99
C MET A 338 0.99 -5.36 -14.02
N PHE A 339 0.68 -6.24 -13.07
CA PHE A 339 -0.62 -6.90 -13.02
C PHE A 339 -1.75 -5.87 -13.00
N ALA A 340 -2.75 -6.09 -13.86
CA ALA A 340 -3.89 -5.21 -14.02
C ALA A 340 -3.52 -3.75 -14.35
N MET A 341 -2.39 -3.53 -15.04
CA MET A 341 -2.10 -2.22 -15.62
C MET A 341 -3.21 -1.89 -16.65
N PRO A 342 -3.94 -0.76 -16.52
CA PRO A 342 -5.07 -0.47 -17.40
C PRO A 342 -4.62 -0.23 -18.83
N ARG A 343 -5.38 -0.79 -19.78
CA ARG A 343 -5.20 -0.52 -21.22
C ARG A 343 -5.84 0.80 -21.66
N ASP A 344 -6.88 1.23 -20.94
CA ASP A 344 -7.70 2.42 -21.25
C ASP A 344 -7.53 3.51 -20.19
N ARG A 345 -8.10 4.70 -20.44
CA ARG A 345 -8.05 5.85 -19.52
C ARG A 345 -8.67 5.59 -18.14
N ARG A 346 -9.63 4.66 -18.04
CA ARG A 346 -10.31 4.36 -16.77
C ARG A 346 -9.47 3.37 -15.95
N TYR A 347 -9.00 3.84 -14.80
CA TYR A 347 -8.25 3.02 -13.87
C TYR A 347 -9.17 2.23 -12.92
N GLY A 348 -8.84 0.97 -12.68
CA GLY A 348 -9.56 0.05 -11.79
C GLY A 348 -10.51 -0.90 -12.53
N TYR A 349 -10.53 -2.17 -12.10
CA TYR A 349 -11.41 -3.22 -12.64
C TYR A 349 -12.52 -3.64 -11.68
N LEU A 350 -12.40 -3.26 -10.39
CA LEU A 350 -13.33 -3.63 -9.34
C LEU A 350 -14.19 -2.44 -8.92
N ASP A 351 -15.40 -2.71 -8.46
CA ASP A 351 -16.28 -1.74 -7.80
C ASP A 351 -16.51 -2.08 -6.32
N ILE A 352 -17.31 -1.27 -5.63
CA ILE A 352 -17.61 -1.47 -4.20
C ILE A 352 -18.40 -2.76 -3.97
N LEU A 353 -19.25 -3.16 -4.92
CA LEU A 353 -20.07 -4.37 -4.80
C LEU A 353 -19.21 -5.64 -4.92
N ASP A 354 -18.21 -5.62 -5.80
CA ASP A 354 -17.19 -6.66 -5.91
C ASP A 354 -16.51 -6.96 -4.57
N VAL A 355 -16.01 -5.91 -3.92
CA VAL A 355 -15.31 -6.04 -2.64
C VAL A 355 -16.28 -6.37 -1.50
N SER A 356 -17.51 -5.86 -1.55
CA SER A 356 -18.59 -6.24 -0.63
C SER A 356 -18.88 -7.74 -0.70
N GLY A 357 -18.88 -8.33 -1.90
CA GLY A 357 -19.00 -9.79 -2.09
C GLY A 357 -17.86 -10.57 -1.43
N LEU A 358 -16.62 -10.07 -1.52
CA LEU A 358 -15.48 -10.69 -0.82
C LEU A 358 -15.62 -10.59 0.70
N ILE A 359 -16.09 -9.45 1.23
CA ILE A 359 -16.34 -9.27 2.67
C ILE A 359 -17.31 -10.33 3.20
N HIS A 360 -18.34 -10.67 2.44
CA HIS A 360 -19.32 -11.69 2.85
C HIS A 360 -18.95 -13.13 2.49
N THR A 361 -17.74 -13.36 1.95
CA THR A 361 -17.24 -14.73 1.69
C THR A 361 -16.96 -15.45 3.00
N LYS A 362 -17.37 -16.72 3.12
CA LYS A 362 -17.14 -17.53 4.32
C LYS A 362 -15.65 -17.59 4.67
N GLY A 363 -15.31 -17.19 5.91
CA GLY A 363 -13.93 -17.17 6.43
C GLY A 363 -13.16 -15.88 6.18
N SER A 364 -13.76 -14.88 5.51
CA SER A 364 -13.13 -13.56 5.28
C SER A 364 -12.76 -12.83 6.58
N GLN A 365 -13.51 -13.06 7.66
CA GLN A 365 -13.30 -12.44 8.97
C GLN A 365 -11.92 -12.76 9.59
N THR A 366 -11.29 -13.86 9.15
CA THR A 366 -9.97 -14.29 9.64
C THR A 366 -8.85 -14.08 8.62
N TRP A 367 -9.14 -13.48 7.46
CA TRP A 367 -8.14 -13.23 6.43
C TRP A 367 -7.09 -12.25 6.92
N THR A 368 -5.84 -12.59 6.64
CA THR A 368 -4.72 -11.65 6.80
C THR A 368 -4.70 -10.64 5.63
N GLU A 369 -3.86 -9.61 5.69
CA GLU A 369 -3.67 -8.68 4.57
C GLU A 369 -3.08 -9.40 3.35
N GLN A 370 -2.28 -10.45 3.55
CA GLN A 370 -1.83 -11.31 2.46
C GLN A 370 -3.01 -12.05 1.79
N ASP A 371 -3.96 -12.55 2.57
CA ASP A 371 -5.16 -13.20 2.06
C ASP A 371 -6.05 -12.22 1.29
N TRP A 372 -6.34 -11.05 1.88
CA TRP A 372 -7.09 -9.97 1.23
C TRP A 372 -6.48 -9.58 -0.11
N ARG A 373 -5.17 -9.34 -0.14
CA ARG A 373 -4.44 -9.01 -1.36
C ARG A 373 -4.58 -10.11 -2.42
N ARG A 374 -4.47 -11.38 -2.02
CA ARG A 374 -4.59 -12.51 -2.94
C ARG A 374 -6.00 -12.60 -3.53
N GLU A 375 -7.04 -12.50 -2.71
CA GLU A 375 -8.42 -12.60 -3.18
C GLU A 375 -8.84 -11.40 -4.04
N LEU A 376 -8.38 -10.18 -3.71
CA LEU A 376 -8.57 -9.00 -4.55
C LEU A 376 -7.87 -9.13 -5.91
N LYS A 377 -6.64 -9.67 -5.95
CA LYS A 377 -5.94 -9.94 -7.22
C LYS A 377 -6.65 -11.00 -8.06
N LYS A 378 -7.17 -12.07 -7.44
CA LYS A 378 -7.98 -13.08 -8.13
C LYS A 378 -9.25 -12.49 -8.71
N LEU A 379 -9.99 -11.71 -7.93
CA LEU A 379 -11.22 -11.06 -8.39
C LEU A 379 -10.94 -10.08 -9.53
N THR A 380 -9.84 -9.32 -9.43
CA THR A 380 -9.37 -8.43 -10.51
C THR A 380 -9.11 -9.23 -11.79
N SER A 381 -8.38 -10.34 -11.69
CA SER A 381 -8.09 -11.22 -12.84
C SER A 381 -9.36 -11.80 -13.47
N HIS A 382 -10.34 -12.20 -12.65
CA HIS A 382 -11.64 -12.65 -13.13
C HIS A 382 -12.39 -11.54 -13.88
N ARG A 383 -12.44 -10.33 -13.31
CA ARG A 383 -13.09 -9.17 -13.95
C ARG A 383 -12.41 -8.79 -15.26
N MET A 384 -11.08 -8.79 -15.32
CA MET A 384 -10.32 -8.53 -16.55
C MET A 384 -10.71 -9.49 -17.68
N ASN A 385 -10.76 -10.80 -17.39
CA ASN A 385 -11.13 -11.81 -18.38
C ASN A 385 -12.59 -11.70 -18.82
N SER A 386 -13.51 -11.29 -17.93
CA SER A 386 -14.92 -11.08 -18.28
C SER A 386 -15.20 -9.77 -19.02
N ALA A 387 -14.35 -8.75 -18.84
CA ALA A 387 -14.54 -7.43 -19.43
C ALA A 387 -14.20 -7.40 -20.93
N ASP A 388 -13.30 -8.28 -21.39
CA ASP A 388 -12.93 -8.41 -22.81
C ASP A 388 -14.09 -8.95 -23.67
N ASP A 389 -15.12 -9.58 -23.06
CA ASP A 389 -16.34 -10.05 -23.75
C ASP A 389 -17.47 -8.98 -23.85
N THR A 390 -17.29 -7.79 -23.27
CA THR A 390 -18.36 -6.77 -23.23
C THR A 390 -18.20 -5.73 -24.34
N PRO A 391 -19.19 -5.56 -25.26
CA PRO A 391 -19.08 -4.62 -26.37
C PRO A 391 -18.88 -3.16 -25.90
N PRO A 392 -18.11 -2.33 -26.64
CA PRO A 392 -17.76 -0.97 -26.25
C PRO A 392 -18.95 -0.08 -25.89
N GLN A 393 -20.10 -0.31 -26.53
CA GLN A 393 -21.33 0.47 -26.33
C GLN A 393 -21.96 0.28 -24.94
N ALA A 394 -21.72 -0.85 -24.25
CA ALA A 394 -22.23 -1.11 -22.91
C ALA A 394 -21.31 -0.56 -21.79
N ARG A 395 -20.06 -0.19 -22.12
CA ARG A 395 -19.11 0.39 -21.15
C ARG A 395 -19.42 1.85 -20.76
N GLY A 396 -20.28 2.53 -21.54
CA GLY A 396 -20.56 3.97 -21.41
C GLY A 396 -21.72 4.39 -20.48
N ARG A 397 -22.41 3.46 -19.81
CA ARG A 397 -23.59 3.78 -18.97
C ARG A 397 -23.58 3.03 -17.62
N ARG A 398 -22.52 3.18 -16.82
CA ARG A 398 -22.60 2.83 -15.39
C ARG A 398 -22.34 4.07 -14.54
N ASN A 399 -23.46 4.60 -14.05
CA ASN A 399 -23.63 5.82 -13.26
C ASN A 399 -22.56 5.98 -12.17
N THR A 400 -21.63 6.89 -12.39
CA THR A 400 -21.18 7.77 -11.31
C THR A 400 -22.17 8.93 -11.30
N LEU A 401 -23.19 8.86 -10.46
CA LEU A 401 -23.94 10.06 -10.09
C LEU A 401 -22.99 10.94 -9.31
N SER A 402 -22.24 11.79 -10.02
CA SER A 402 -21.71 13.01 -9.44
C SER A 402 -22.92 13.90 -9.19
N LEU A 403 -23.48 13.82 -7.98
CA LEU A 403 -24.32 14.89 -7.48
C LEU A 403 -23.41 16.10 -7.34
N ASN A 404 -23.73 17.12 -8.12
CA ASN A 404 -22.97 18.35 -8.25
C ASN A 404 -23.22 19.22 -7.00
N HIS A 405 -22.69 18.80 -5.84
CA HIS A 405 -22.47 19.72 -4.73
C HIS A 405 -21.09 20.34 -4.91
N GLY A 406 -21.04 21.67 -4.86
CA GLY A 406 -19.89 22.51 -5.21
C GLY A 406 -18.56 21.96 -4.72
N THR A 407 -17.79 21.40 -5.65
CA THR A 407 -16.38 21.11 -5.44
C THR A 407 -15.66 22.45 -5.39
N VAL A 408 -15.23 22.86 -4.19
CA VAL A 408 -14.33 24.00 -4.03
C VAL A 408 -13.04 23.66 -4.77
N ARG A 409 -12.82 24.34 -5.90
CA ARG A 409 -11.59 24.24 -6.69
C ARG A 409 -10.51 25.04 -5.97
N PHE A 410 -9.42 24.39 -5.61
CA PHE A 410 -8.21 25.08 -5.16
C PHE A 410 -7.60 25.86 -6.34
N GLY A 411 -7.74 27.18 -6.30
CA GLY A 411 -7.03 28.11 -7.17
C GLY A 411 -5.56 28.18 -6.76
N ASN A 412 -4.68 27.82 -7.68
CA ASN A 412 -3.24 27.92 -7.54
C ASN A 412 -2.84 29.31 -8.02
N ASP A 413 -3.03 30.35 -7.19
CA ASP A 413 -2.57 31.70 -7.52
C ASP A 413 -1.19 31.98 -6.92
N SER A 414 -0.38 32.47 -7.84
CA SER A 414 1.05 32.75 -7.80
C SER A 414 1.47 33.70 -6.70
N SER A 415 2.59 33.34 -6.08
CA SER A 415 3.54 34.22 -5.41
C SER A 415 3.80 35.51 -6.20
N THR A 416 3.35 36.65 -5.67
CA THR A 416 3.86 37.96 -6.08
C THR A 416 5.19 38.21 -5.38
N ASP A 417 6.22 38.22 -6.20
CA ASP A 417 7.57 38.66 -5.92
C ASP A 417 7.57 40.18 -5.66
N THR A 418 8.09 40.60 -4.51
CA THR A 418 8.30 42.03 -4.20
C THR A 418 9.69 42.20 -3.63
N SER A 419 10.56 42.90 -4.38
CA SER A 419 11.57 43.89 -3.95
C SER A 419 12.53 44.22 -5.13
N PRO A 420 13.29 45.32 -5.12
CA PRO A 420 12.91 46.73 -4.94
C PRO A 420 13.61 47.67 -5.98
N SER A 421 13.40 48.99 -5.87
CA SER A 421 14.29 50.15 -6.22
C SER A 421 13.66 51.18 -7.20
N PRO A 422 14.06 52.47 -7.15
CA PRO A 422 14.93 53.17 -6.18
C PRO A 422 14.19 54.00 -5.13
#